data_AF-A0A9P5NDU8-F1
#
_entry.id   AF-A0A9P5NDU8-F1
#
_cell.length_a   1.000
_cell.length_b   1.000
_cell.length_c   1.000
_cell.angle_alpha   90.00
_cell.angle_beta   90.00
_cell.angle_gamma   90.00
#
_symmetry.space_group_name_H-M   'P 1'
#
loop_
_entity.id
_entity.type
_entity.pdbx_description
1 polymer ?
#
loop_
_entity_poly.entity_id
_entity_poly.type
_entity_poly.pdbx_seq_one_letter_code
_entity_poly.pdbx_strand_id
1 'polypeptide(L)' 'MKHKAIEVQDQGDCICEEELDRSTDNVIKCRRPGCEMQWYHLACVKLQQKPCNWTCEACKKSDGRQGGKVAWR' A
#
# COMPACT_ATOMS: atom_id res chain seq x y z
N MET A 1 -6.64 -36.90 11.28
CA MET A 1 -6.67 -36.25 9.96
C MET A 1 -6.45 -34.77 10.20
N LYS A 2 -5.40 -34.19 9.63
CA LYS A 2 -4.92 -32.85 10.00
C LYS A 2 -5.85 -31.83 9.33
N HIS A 3 -6.75 -31.22 10.09
CA HIS A 3 -7.55 -30.11 9.58
C HIS A 3 -6.57 -28.95 9.32
N LYS A 4 -6.16 -28.80 8.07
CA LYS A 4 -5.42 -27.64 7.61
C LYS A 4 -6.42 -26.49 7.65
N ALA A 5 -6.19 -25.54 8.55
CA ALA A 5 -6.97 -24.33 8.64
C ALA A 5 -7.04 -23.71 7.24
N ILE A 6 -8.26 -23.49 6.77
CA ILE A 6 -8.52 -22.72 5.57
C ILE A 6 -8.17 -21.29 5.98
N GLU A 7 -6.93 -20.88 5.69
CA GLU A 7 -6.49 -19.50 5.86
C GLU A 7 -7.40 -18.64 5.00
N VAL A 8 -8.12 -17.73 5.66
CA VAL A 8 -8.94 -16.73 4.98
C VAL A 8 -7.97 -15.81 4.27
N GLN A 9 -7.74 -16.06 2.97
CA GLN A 9 -6.92 -15.24 2.10
C GLN A 9 -7.66 -13.93 1.82
N ASP A 10 -7.50 -12.99 2.74
CA ASP A 10 -7.96 -11.61 2.67
C ASP A 10 -7.23 -10.94 1.49
N GLN A 11 -7.92 -10.89 0.35
CA GLN A 11 -7.39 -10.45 -0.93
C GLN A 11 -6.80 -9.03 -0.85
N GLY A 12 -5.48 -8.96 -1.02
CA GLY A 12 -4.80 -7.97 -1.84
C GLY A 12 -4.86 -6.52 -1.39
N ASP A 13 -4.09 -6.14 -0.36
CA ASP A 13 -3.76 -4.73 -0.16
C ASP A 13 -2.65 -4.21 -1.11
N CYS A 14 -1.90 -5.10 -1.82
CA CYS A 14 -0.77 -4.75 -2.70
C CYS A 14 -1.13 -4.80 -4.20
N ILE A 15 -0.41 -4.02 -5.03
CA ILE A 15 -0.56 -3.96 -6.50
C ILE A 15 -0.19 -5.25 -7.25
N CYS A 16 0.50 -6.20 -6.61
CA CYS A 16 0.88 -7.46 -7.24
C CYS A 16 -0.18 -8.55 -7.13
N GLU A 17 -1.30 -8.27 -6.44
CA GLU A 17 -2.39 -9.23 -6.20
C GLU A 17 -1.94 -10.49 -5.41
N GLU A 18 -0.71 -10.52 -4.90
CA GLU A 18 -0.19 -11.58 -4.06
C GLU A 18 -0.51 -11.35 -2.58
N GLU A 19 -0.50 -12.45 -1.81
CA GLU A 19 -0.75 -12.41 -0.37
C GLU A 19 0.28 -11.51 0.35
N LEU A 20 -0.24 -10.69 1.25
CA LEU A 20 0.58 -9.82 2.10
C LEU A 20 0.74 -10.44 3.48
N ASP A 21 1.96 -10.84 3.79
CA ASP A 21 2.35 -11.20 5.15
C ASP A 21 2.51 -9.96 6.03
N ARG A 22 1.39 -9.48 6.59
CA ARG A 22 1.35 -8.37 7.57
C ARG A 22 2.20 -8.64 8.82
N SER A 23 2.52 -9.90 9.08
CA SER A 23 3.40 -10.37 10.16
C SER A 23 4.89 -10.15 9.86
N THR A 24 5.26 -9.82 8.62
CA THR A 24 6.65 -9.64 8.22
C THR A 24 7.01 -8.17 8.04
N ASP A 25 8.27 -7.82 8.28
CA ASP A 25 8.81 -6.48 8.00
C ASP A 25 8.96 -6.17 6.50
N ASN A 26 8.56 -7.10 5.63
CA ASN A 26 8.61 -6.94 4.17
C ASN A 26 7.44 -6.14 3.60
N VAL A 27 6.54 -5.63 4.44
CA VAL A 27 5.40 -4.81 4.02
C VAL A 27 5.49 -3.39 4.59
N ILE A 28 4.99 -2.41 3.85
CA ILE A 28 4.95 -1.01 4.22
C ILE A 28 3.55 -0.43 4.07
N LYS A 29 3.15 0.38 5.06
CA LYS A 29 1.86 1.09 5.03
C LYS A 29 2.02 2.47 4.40
N CYS A 30 1.10 2.86 3.52
CA CYS A 30 1.03 4.23 3.05
C CYS A 30 0.65 5.19 4.19
N ARG A 31 1.39 6.30 4.32
CA ARG A 31 1.08 7.34 5.31
C ARG A 31 -0.22 8.10 5.02
N ARG A 32 -0.69 8.15 3.77
CA ARG A 32 -1.85 8.97 3.40
C ARG A 32 -3.15 8.34 3.96
N PRO A 33 -3.90 9.07 4.80
CA PRO A 33 -5.19 8.60 5.27
C PRO A 33 -6.18 8.52 4.10
N GLY A 34 -6.94 7.43 4.03
CA GLY A 34 -7.88 7.19 2.93
C GLY A 34 -7.26 6.66 1.63
N CYS A 35 -6.00 6.22 1.66
CA CYS A 35 -5.43 5.47 0.53
C CYS A 35 -6.14 4.11 0.43
N GLU A 36 -6.75 3.83 -0.72
CA GLU A 36 -7.49 2.59 -1.01
C GLU A 36 -6.61 1.36 -0.78
N MET A 37 -5.38 1.40 -1.32
CA MET A 37 -4.35 0.41 -1.06
C MET A 37 -3.46 0.89 0.09
N GLN A 38 -3.67 0.33 1.29
CA GLN A 38 -2.93 0.75 2.48
C GLN A 38 -1.56 0.08 2.60
N TRP A 39 -1.38 -1.16 2.14
CA TRP A 39 -0.17 -1.96 2.39
C TRP A 39 0.49 -2.42 1.09
N TYR A 40 1.81 -2.45 1.06
CA TYR A 40 2.56 -2.87 -0.13
C TYR A 40 3.77 -3.67 0.29
N HIS A 41 4.18 -4.66 -0.50
CA HIS A 41 5.49 -5.26 -0.29
C HIS A 41 6.58 -4.25 -0.61
N LEU A 42 7.62 -4.18 0.22
CA LEU A 42 8.82 -3.38 -0.02
C LEU A 42 9.39 -3.66 -1.41
N ALA A 43 9.44 -4.93 -1.83
CA ALA A 43 9.89 -5.34 -3.15
C ALA A 43 9.04 -4.75 -4.29
N CYS A 44 7.71 -4.78 -4.17
CA CYS A 44 6.79 -4.24 -5.18
C CYS A 44 6.95 -2.73 -5.36
N VAL A 45 7.26 -2.01 -4.29
CA VAL A 45 7.52 -0.56 -4.34
C VAL A 45 9.01 -0.21 -4.42
N LYS A 46 9.85 -1.21 -4.72
CA LYS A 46 11.31 -1.09 -4.89
C LYS A 46 12.02 -0.39 -3.73
N LEU A 47 11.55 -0.65 -2.50
CA LEU A 47 12.17 -0.21 -1.27
C LEU A 47 13.00 -1.33 -0.67
N GLN A 48 14.18 -0.99 -0.16
CA GLN A 48 15.05 -1.91 0.59
C GLN A 48 14.82 -1.85 2.10
N GLN A 49 14.29 -0.72 2.59
CA GLN A 49 13.99 -0.49 4.00
C GLN A 49 12.63 0.20 4.10
N LYS A 50 12.05 0.26 5.30
CA LYS A 50 10.72 0.79 5.57
C LYS A 50 10.79 2.28 5.98
N PRO A 51 10.68 3.26 5.07
CA PRO A 51 10.71 4.67 5.42
C PRO A 51 9.53 5.05 6.32
N CYS A 52 9.80 5.81 7.38
CA CYS A 52 8.80 6.24 8.35
C CYS A 52 7.69 7.13 7.73
N ASN A 53 8.01 7.89 6.68
CA ASN A 53 7.08 8.82 6.01
C ASN A 53 6.74 8.40 4.57
N TRP A 54 6.68 7.10 4.32
CA TRP A 54 6.44 6.60 2.97
C TRP A 54 5.02 6.88 2.45
N THR A 55 4.93 7.24 1.17
CA THR A 55 3.68 7.46 0.45
C THR A 55 3.73 6.66 -0.84
N CYS A 56 2.65 5.97 -1.19
CA CYS A 56 2.59 5.16 -2.40
C CYS A 56 2.58 6.03 -3.66
N GLU A 57 2.95 5.46 -4.80
CA GLU A 57 2.98 6.18 -6.07
C GLU A 57 1.60 6.72 -6.48
N ALA A 58 0.52 5.99 -6.17
CA ALA A 58 -0.84 6.47 -6.41
C ALA A 58 -1.14 7.76 -5.65
N CYS A 59 -0.74 7.84 -4.38
CA CYS A 59 -0.91 9.03 -3.56
C CYS A 59 0.07 10.16 -3.92
N LYS A 60 1.31 9.84 -4.32
CA LYS A 60 2.27 10.85 -4.80
C LYS A 60 1.77 11.56 -6.05
N LYS A 61 1.17 10.84 -6.99
CA LYS A 61 0.56 11.42 -8.19
C LYS A 61 -0.61 12.36 -7.86
N SER A 62 -1.37 12.07 -6.80
CA SER A 62 -2.47 12.93 -6.35
C SER A 62 -2.00 14.20 -5.63
N ASP A 63 -0.84 14.15 -4.98
CA ASP A 63 -0.24 15.31 -4.28
C ASP A 63 0.47 16.26 -5.27
N GLY A 64 0.95 15.74 -6.39
CA GLY A 64 1.60 16.48 -7.47
C GLY A 64 0.68 17.28 -8.39
N ARG A 65 -0.43 17.85 -7.89
CA ARG A 65 -1.16 18.89 -8.64
C ARG A 65 -0.35 20.19 -8.65
N GLN A 66 0.66 20.22 -9.48
CA GLN A 66 1.13 21.45 -10.09
C GLN A 66 -0.01 21.99 -10.97
N GLY A 67 -0.66 23.06 -10.51
CA GLY A 67 -1.34 24.03 -11.38
C GLY A 67 -2.61 23.60 -12.12
N GLY A 68 -3.75 23.61 -11.44
CA GLY A 68 -5.07 23.70 -12.07
C GLY A 68 -5.98 24.55 -11.21
N LYS A 69 -6.04 25.85 -11.49
CA LYS A 69 -6.87 26.84 -10.79
C LYS A 69 -8.34 26.38 -10.82
N VAL A 70 -8.90 25.98 -9.68
CA VAL A 70 -10.36 25.93 -9.53
C VAL A 70 -10.78 27.16 -8.74
N ALA A 71 -11.47 28.05 -9.44
CA ALA A 71 -11.99 29.30 -8.93
C ALA A 71 -12.99 29.04 -7.81
N TRP A 72 -12.90 29.85 -6.76
CA TRP A 72 -13.93 29.98 -5.74
C TRP A 72 -15.23 30.45 -6.41
N ARG A 73 -16.33 29.76 -6.13
CA ARG A 73 -17.69 30.27 -6.26
C ARG A 73 -18.45 30.01 -4.98
#